data_AF-A0A7T7WGQ8-F1
#
_entry.id   AF-A0A7T7WGQ8-F1
#
_cell.length_a   1.000
_cell.length_b   1.000
_cell.length_c   1.000
_cell.angle_alpha   90.00
_cell.angle_beta   90.00
_cell.angle_gamma   90.00
#
_symmetry.space_group_name_H-M   'P 1'
#
loop_
_entity.id
_entity.type
_entity.pdbx_description
1 polymer ?
#
loop_
_entity_poly.entity_id
_entity_poly.type
_entity_poly.pdbx_seq_one_letter_code
_entity_poly.pdbx_strand_id
1 'polypeptide(L)'
;MKYIISLLAVLSLFVPAISYAALLNILPESVEAEAWTILDSQSGQVIAEHNADVQRAPASLTKMMVAYIALKEIQAGKLDKSEVLTATPIVKTVMWDESQMYLKEGEQISIDQLLAGLIIMSANDAAVTLAEKISGDIPSFVERMNREAKALGMVHTHFQNPAGITMPEHYSTAADLARLSAAVVNQTPDYLYYSKQPSFSYNNHFHRATNRVLQVDSSVDGLKTGFTRAAGYNLALTANRPTYDMELPHRRLIVVVLGTKSAAKRAEVSHKLMNLAYTYTRNEVAIKDKQLLAELPVIKSTLKMFKVETKQPQIITTSLYDQNYAIDLNQFDQNHQRVMLNTGDGVMQSIEPLHETQTHINVEMNASELIAPMAKVMPLATIHVYQNNQLIRTIQIEDMVELEEAGFFQKFLSWLSSFFGIFAENAPSAKLYPIQK
;
A
#
# COMPACT_ATOMS: atom_id res chain seq x y z
N MET A 1 -7.40 -52.07 0.68
CA MET A 1 -7.40 -50.85 1.51
C MET A 1 -6.04 -50.16 1.40
N LYS A 2 -5.74 -49.50 0.27
CA LYS A 2 -4.53 -48.67 0.03
C LYS A 2 -4.52 -47.89 -1.30
N TYR A 3 -5.66 -47.75 -2.00
CA TYR A 3 -5.75 -47.08 -3.31
C TYR A 3 -6.96 -46.11 -3.44
N ILE A 4 -7.42 -45.51 -2.34
CA ILE A 4 -8.56 -44.55 -2.35
C ILE A 4 -8.17 -43.16 -1.80
N ILE A 5 -6.89 -42.90 -1.51
CA ILE A 5 -6.44 -41.60 -0.95
C ILE A 5 -5.77 -40.70 -2.01
N SER A 6 -5.53 -41.18 -3.23
CA SER A 6 -4.81 -40.42 -4.27
C SER A 6 -5.71 -39.67 -5.27
N LEU A 7 -7.03 -39.53 -5.01
CA LEU A 7 -7.96 -38.84 -5.92
C LEU A 7 -8.63 -37.58 -5.31
N LEU A 8 -8.08 -37.03 -4.22
CA LEU A 8 -8.61 -35.84 -3.54
C LEU A 8 -7.64 -34.65 -3.50
N ALA A 9 -6.58 -34.67 -4.31
CA ALA A 9 -5.52 -33.64 -4.28
C ALA A 9 -5.26 -32.94 -5.62
N VAL A 10 -6.27 -32.84 -6.51
CA VAL A 10 -6.14 -32.08 -7.78
C VAL A 10 -7.24 -31.05 -8.02
N LEU A 11 -8.25 -30.92 -7.16
CA LEU A 11 -9.14 -29.74 -7.14
C LEU A 11 -8.65 -28.69 -6.12
N SER A 12 -7.39 -28.26 -6.27
CA SER A 12 -6.98 -26.96 -5.75
C SER A 12 -7.59 -25.91 -6.68
N LEU A 13 -8.80 -25.48 -6.32
CA LEU A 13 -9.51 -24.27 -6.72
C LEU A 13 -8.63 -23.31 -7.55
N PHE A 14 -8.87 -23.26 -8.86
CA PHE A 14 -8.65 -22.02 -9.61
C PHE A 14 -9.62 -21.00 -9.02
N VAL A 15 -9.21 -20.27 -7.98
CA VAL A 15 -9.86 -19.01 -7.65
C VAL A 15 -9.47 -18.08 -8.78
N PRO A 16 -10.40 -17.66 -9.66
CA PRO A 16 -10.06 -16.70 -10.70
C PRO A 16 -9.47 -15.47 -10.00
N ALA A 17 -8.25 -15.10 -10.37
CA ALA A 17 -7.68 -13.84 -9.94
C ALA A 17 -8.60 -12.74 -10.48
N ILE A 18 -9.31 -12.05 -9.59
CA ILE A 18 -10.12 -10.90 -9.97
C ILE A 18 -9.14 -9.83 -10.44
N SER A 19 -9.04 -9.66 -11.76
CA SER A 19 -8.25 -8.59 -12.36
C SER A 19 -9.07 -7.31 -12.33
N TYR A 20 -8.55 -6.29 -11.65
CA TYR A 20 -9.11 -4.94 -11.72
C TYR A 20 -8.71 -4.28 -13.04
N ALA A 21 -9.56 -3.42 -13.58
CA ALA A 21 -9.15 -2.55 -14.68
C ALA A 21 -8.17 -1.49 -14.16
N ALA A 22 -7.12 -1.20 -14.94
CA ALA A 22 -6.24 -0.09 -14.66
C ALA A 22 -7.02 1.23 -14.73
N LEU A 23 -6.81 2.12 -13.77
CA LEU A 23 -7.47 3.43 -13.75
C LEU A 23 -6.90 4.36 -14.82
N LEU A 24 -5.60 4.23 -15.12
CA LEU A 24 -4.95 4.90 -16.23
C LEU A 24 -4.23 3.89 -17.12
N ASN A 25 -4.52 3.93 -18.42
CA ASN A 25 -3.81 3.14 -19.43
C ASN A 25 -2.62 3.95 -19.94
N ILE A 26 -1.42 3.72 -19.39
CA ILE A 26 -0.19 4.41 -19.78
C ILE A 26 0.63 3.51 -20.71
N LEU A 27 1.07 4.03 -21.86
CA LEU A 27 1.96 3.32 -22.80
C LEU A 27 3.26 2.96 -22.11
N PRO A 28 3.57 1.67 -21.87
CA PRO A 28 4.78 1.30 -21.15
C PRO A 28 6.07 1.79 -21.81
N GLU A 29 6.14 1.82 -23.15
CA GLU A 29 7.34 2.28 -23.86
C GLU A 29 7.60 3.78 -23.69
N SER A 30 6.57 4.56 -23.30
CA SER A 30 6.73 5.98 -23.00
C SER A 30 7.36 6.26 -21.64
N VAL A 31 7.46 5.23 -20.78
CA VAL A 31 8.03 5.33 -19.44
C VAL A 31 9.44 4.76 -19.48
N GLU A 32 10.46 5.62 -19.39
CA GLU A 32 11.88 5.20 -19.43
C GLU A 32 12.35 4.54 -18.12
N ALA A 33 11.74 3.40 -17.80
CA ALA A 33 12.00 2.57 -16.63
C ALA A 33 11.69 1.10 -16.95
N GLU A 34 12.30 0.20 -16.20
CA GLU A 34 12.17 -1.24 -16.44
C GLU A 34 10.93 -1.83 -15.78
N ALA A 35 10.57 -1.29 -14.61
CA ALA A 35 9.36 -1.62 -13.87
C ALA A 35 8.90 -0.40 -13.07
N TRP A 36 7.59 -0.23 -12.92
CA TRP A 36 7.00 0.86 -12.15
C TRP A 36 5.57 0.56 -11.70
N THR A 37 5.13 1.26 -10.65
CA THR A 37 3.73 1.23 -10.17
C THR A 37 3.36 2.55 -9.52
N ILE A 38 2.08 2.91 -9.59
CA ILE A 38 1.48 4.06 -8.93
C ILE A 38 0.39 3.53 -7.99
N LEU A 39 0.53 3.81 -6.69
CA LEU A 39 -0.39 3.37 -5.65
C LEU A 39 -1.02 4.58 -4.96
N ASP A 40 -2.34 4.55 -4.81
CA ASP A 40 -3.04 5.45 -3.89
C ASP A 40 -3.03 4.85 -2.48
N SER A 41 -2.40 5.54 -1.53
CA SER A 41 -2.17 4.99 -0.19
C SER A 41 -3.44 4.95 0.68
N GLN A 42 -4.48 5.69 0.32
CA GLN A 42 -5.72 5.77 1.08
C GLN A 42 -6.75 4.75 0.61
N SER A 43 -6.93 4.61 -0.71
CA SER A 43 -7.80 3.56 -1.26
C SER A 43 -7.09 2.21 -1.32
N GLY A 44 -5.76 2.20 -1.35
CA GLY A 44 -4.96 1.00 -1.59
C GLY A 44 -5.13 0.45 -3.02
N GLN A 45 -5.58 1.26 -3.97
CA GLN A 45 -5.69 0.89 -5.38
C GLN A 45 -4.41 1.22 -6.14
N VAL A 46 -3.97 0.27 -6.96
CA VAL A 46 -3.00 0.55 -8.02
C VAL A 46 -3.71 1.35 -9.11
N ILE A 47 -3.15 2.51 -9.45
CA ILE A 47 -3.68 3.41 -10.49
C ILE A 47 -3.24 2.91 -11.88
N ALA A 48 -1.94 2.63 -12.01
CA ALA A 48 -1.31 2.12 -13.21
C ALA A 48 0.02 1.46 -12.84
N GLU A 49 0.45 0.47 -13.61
CA GLU A 49 1.72 -0.21 -13.38
C GLU A 49 2.22 -0.93 -14.64
N HIS A 50 3.52 -1.25 -14.65
CA HIS A 50 4.15 -2.03 -15.70
C HIS A 50 5.29 -2.86 -15.11
N ASN A 51 5.33 -4.16 -15.45
CA ASN A 51 6.30 -5.11 -14.92
C ASN A 51 6.38 -5.07 -13.37
N ALA A 52 5.24 -4.79 -12.72
CA ALA A 52 5.23 -4.43 -11.30
C ALA A 52 5.68 -5.56 -10.37
N ASP A 53 5.47 -6.81 -10.79
CA ASP A 53 5.89 -8.05 -10.11
C ASP A 53 7.20 -8.63 -10.64
N VAL A 54 7.87 -7.97 -11.59
CA VAL A 54 9.18 -8.43 -12.08
C VAL A 54 10.25 -8.18 -11.02
N GLN A 55 10.91 -9.25 -10.60
CA GLN A 55 11.99 -9.20 -9.61
C GLN A 55 13.18 -8.39 -10.14
N ARG A 56 13.65 -7.45 -9.33
CA ARG A 56 14.82 -6.61 -9.60
C ARG A 56 15.60 -6.38 -8.32
N ALA A 57 16.87 -6.03 -8.45
CA ALA A 57 17.66 -5.59 -7.32
C ALA A 57 17.09 -4.27 -6.75
N PRO A 58 16.65 -4.21 -5.47
CA PRO A 58 16.08 -3.01 -4.86
C PRO A 58 17.12 -1.90 -4.62
N ALA A 59 18.41 -2.25 -4.56
CA ALA A 59 19.47 -1.37 -4.12
C ALA A 59 19.12 -0.72 -2.76
N SER A 60 19.49 0.54 -2.53
CA SER A 60 19.19 1.23 -1.26
C SER A 60 17.70 1.46 -0.94
N LEU A 61 16.76 1.07 -1.80
CA LEU A 61 15.34 0.99 -1.39
C LEU A 61 15.13 -0.01 -0.24
N THR A 62 16.01 -1.01 -0.11
CA THR A 62 16.09 -1.94 1.03
C THR A 62 16.11 -1.23 2.39
N LYS A 63 16.72 -0.04 2.47
CA LYS A 63 16.81 0.73 3.73
C LYS A 63 15.45 1.23 4.22
N MET A 64 14.41 1.26 3.38
CA MET A 64 13.05 1.50 3.84
C MET A 64 12.59 0.42 4.82
N MET A 65 12.98 -0.85 4.62
CA MET A 65 12.66 -1.94 5.55
C MET A 65 13.44 -1.81 6.87
N VAL A 66 14.72 -1.41 6.79
CA VAL A 66 15.54 -1.13 8.00
C VAL A 66 14.89 -0.02 8.84
N ALA A 67 14.53 1.09 8.20
CA ALA A 67 13.90 2.22 8.85
C ALA A 67 12.51 1.86 9.40
N TYR A 68 11.70 1.11 8.64
CA TYR A 68 10.40 0.61 9.07
C TYR A 68 10.53 -0.19 10.37
N ILE A 69 11.44 -1.17 10.42
CA ILE A 69 11.69 -1.98 11.61
C ILE A 69 12.14 -1.12 12.80
N ALA A 70 13.11 -0.23 12.60
CA ALA A 70 13.62 0.63 13.66
C ALA A 70 12.54 1.55 14.24
N LEU A 71 11.71 2.16 13.37
CA LEU A 71 10.61 3.03 13.79
C LEU A 71 9.49 2.24 14.48
N LYS A 72 9.23 0.99 14.09
CA LYS A 72 8.30 0.09 14.80
C LYS A 72 8.80 -0.27 16.20
N GLU A 73 10.11 -0.50 16.38
CA GLU A 73 10.71 -0.73 17.69
C GLU A 73 10.61 0.51 18.58
N ILE A 74 10.78 1.71 18.02
CA ILE A 74 10.58 2.98 18.72
C ILE A 74 9.13 3.13 19.18
N GLN A 75 8.16 2.90 18.29
CA GLN A 75 6.73 2.95 18.64
C GLN A 75 6.35 1.93 19.71
N ALA A 76 7.02 0.77 19.73
CA ALA A 76 6.83 -0.26 20.73
C ALA A 76 7.56 0.02 22.06
N GLY A 77 8.30 1.13 22.18
CA GLY A 77 9.08 1.49 23.37
C GLY A 77 10.30 0.60 23.61
N LYS A 78 10.76 -0.15 22.60
CA LYS A 78 11.91 -1.06 22.69
C LYS A 78 13.23 -0.42 22.25
N LEU A 79 13.13 0.70 21.54
CA LEU A 79 14.26 1.51 21.09
C LEU A 79 13.93 2.98 21.36
N ASP A 80 14.90 3.77 21.84
CA ASP A 80 14.71 5.21 22.07
C ASP A 80 15.51 6.01 21.05
N LYS A 81 14.88 7.00 20.41
CA LYS A 81 15.55 7.89 19.43
C LYS A 81 16.73 8.64 20.04
N SER A 82 16.64 8.97 21.33
CA SER A 82 17.68 9.67 22.09
C SER A 82 18.78 8.76 22.63
N GLU A 83 18.60 7.43 22.54
CA GLU A 83 19.61 6.47 22.97
C GLU A 83 20.91 6.69 22.17
N VAL A 84 22.01 6.82 22.89
CA VAL A 84 23.36 6.90 22.32
C VAL A 84 24.01 5.52 22.45
N LEU A 85 24.52 5.01 21.34
CA LEU A 85 25.27 3.76 21.28
C LEU A 85 26.71 4.00 20.87
N THR A 86 27.57 3.07 21.27
CA THR A 86 28.94 2.96 20.78
C THR A 86 28.95 2.13 19.51
N ALA A 87 29.39 2.70 18.38
CA ALA A 87 29.55 1.95 17.13
C ALA A 87 30.54 0.80 17.32
N THR A 88 30.15 -0.41 16.92
CA THR A 88 30.93 -1.64 17.08
C THR A 88 31.84 -1.87 15.86
N PRO A 89 32.67 -2.93 15.84
CA PRO A 89 33.45 -3.29 14.65
C PRO A 89 32.60 -3.53 13.38
N ILE A 90 31.27 -3.69 13.48
CA ILE A 90 30.40 -3.96 12.32
C ILE A 90 30.50 -2.87 11.25
N VAL A 91 30.75 -1.62 11.63
CA VAL A 91 30.89 -0.51 10.66
C VAL A 91 32.07 -0.72 9.70
N LYS A 92 33.06 -1.53 10.09
CA LYS A 92 34.22 -1.88 9.24
C LYS A 92 33.88 -2.81 8.08
N THR A 93 32.68 -3.41 8.06
CA THR A 93 32.22 -4.21 6.91
C THR A 93 31.78 -3.35 5.73
N VAL A 94 31.62 -2.05 5.92
CA VAL A 94 31.21 -1.09 4.89
C VAL A 94 32.43 -0.63 4.11
N MET A 95 32.39 -0.79 2.79
CA MET A 95 33.53 -0.43 1.93
C MET A 95 33.66 1.09 1.78
N TRP A 96 34.88 1.56 1.50
CA TRP A 96 35.19 3.01 1.43
C TRP A 96 34.44 3.76 0.31
N ASP A 97 34.01 3.06 -0.74
CA ASP A 97 33.27 3.61 -1.89
C ASP A 97 31.75 3.48 -1.73
N GLU A 98 31.27 2.90 -0.64
CA GLU A 98 29.85 2.80 -0.30
C GLU A 98 29.34 4.08 0.39
N SER A 99 28.05 4.37 0.20
CA SER A 99 27.38 5.48 0.91
C SER A 99 27.42 5.23 2.42
N GLN A 100 27.96 6.18 3.18
CA GLN A 100 28.19 6.03 4.62
C GLN A 100 28.25 7.38 5.33
N MET A 101 28.05 7.37 6.65
CA MET A 101 28.30 8.51 7.54
C MET A 101 29.78 8.64 7.92
N TYR A 102 30.59 7.63 7.61
CA TYR A 102 31.99 7.48 8.02
C TYR A 102 32.14 7.22 9.53
N LEU A 103 31.20 6.48 10.12
CA LEU A 103 31.25 6.06 11.52
C LEU A 103 32.49 5.23 11.80
N LYS A 104 33.14 5.50 12.93
CA LYS A 104 34.30 4.73 13.40
C LYS A 104 33.91 3.83 14.57
N GLU A 105 34.54 2.66 14.66
CA GLU A 105 34.42 1.84 15.86
C GLU A 105 34.79 2.65 17.12
N GLY A 106 34.00 2.53 18.17
CA GLY A 106 34.15 3.26 19.43
C GLY A 106 33.46 4.63 19.44
N GLU A 107 32.98 5.11 18.30
CA GLU A 107 32.29 6.40 18.19
C GLU A 107 30.90 6.37 18.84
N GLN A 108 30.50 7.47 19.47
CA GLN A 108 29.18 7.64 20.06
C GLN A 108 28.22 8.23 19.02
N ILE A 109 27.06 7.60 18.84
CA ILE A 109 26.06 8.01 17.85
C ILE A 109 24.66 7.74 18.40
N SER A 110 23.71 8.68 18.22
CA SER A 110 22.32 8.44 18.62
C SER A 110 21.51 7.67 17.57
N ILE A 111 20.46 6.99 18.00
CA ILE A 111 19.50 6.34 17.10
C ILE A 111 18.88 7.36 16.13
N ASP A 112 18.57 8.58 16.58
CA ASP A 112 18.07 9.66 15.73
C ASP A 112 19.05 10.03 14.61
N GLN A 113 20.35 10.14 14.93
CA GLN A 113 21.39 10.43 13.93
C GLN A 113 21.59 9.25 12.96
N LEU A 114 21.50 8.00 13.45
CA LEU A 114 21.53 6.80 12.60
C LEU A 114 20.34 6.77 11.63
N LEU A 115 19.13 7.08 12.09
CA LEU A 115 17.94 7.18 11.23
C LEU A 115 18.11 8.30 10.19
N ALA A 116 18.60 9.47 10.59
CA ALA A 116 18.87 10.57 9.67
C ALA A 116 19.89 10.19 8.59
N GLY A 117 21.01 9.56 8.97
CA GLY A 117 22.00 9.06 8.03
C GLY A 117 21.48 7.95 7.12
N LEU A 118 20.74 6.99 7.67
CA LEU A 118 20.11 5.90 6.92
C LEU A 118 19.18 6.44 5.83
N ILE A 119 18.32 7.39 6.17
CA ILE A 119 17.25 7.88 5.29
C ILE A 119 17.77 8.93 4.31
N ILE A 120 18.54 9.91 4.79
CA ILE A 120 18.97 11.09 4.01
C ILE A 120 20.27 10.81 3.24
N MET A 121 21.27 10.22 3.93
CA MET A 121 22.57 9.88 3.32
C MET A 121 22.59 8.52 2.64
N SER A 122 21.55 7.69 2.87
CA SER A 122 21.55 6.31 2.40
C SER A 122 22.71 5.50 2.98
N ALA A 123 23.12 5.82 4.20
CA ALA A 123 24.34 5.33 4.84
C ALA A 123 24.27 3.84 5.20
N ASN A 124 25.27 3.06 4.76
CA ASN A 124 25.37 1.62 4.97
C ASN A 124 25.85 1.27 6.37
N ASP A 125 26.76 2.08 6.92
CA ASP A 125 27.24 1.99 8.31
C ASP A 125 26.08 2.21 9.30
N ALA A 126 25.19 3.16 9.01
CA ALA A 126 23.95 3.33 9.76
C ALA A 126 23.03 2.10 9.67
N ALA A 127 22.93 1.48 8.48
CA ALA A 127 22.08 0.31 8.27
C ALA A 127 22.54 -0.91 9.06
N VAL A 128 23.84 -1.23 9.03
CA VAL A 128 24.39 -2.37 9.78
C VAL A 128 24.39 -2.11 11.29
N THR A 129 24.61 -0.87 11.72
CA THR A 129 24.58 -0.49 13.14
C THR A 129 23.18 -0.63 13.73
N LEU A 130 22.15 -0.13 13.03
CA LEU A 130 20.75 -0.31 13.45
C LEU A 130 20.36 -1.78 13.44
N ALA A 131 20.80 -2.54 12.42
CA ALA A 131 20.50 -3.96 12.32
C ALA A 131 21.06 -4.77 13.50
N GLU A 132 22.33 -4.56 13.83
CA GLU A 132 23.00 -5.19 14.98
C GLU A 132 22.34 -4.76 16.29
N LYS A 133 22.06 -3.48 16.48
CA LYS A 133 21.39 -2.98 17.69
C LYS A 133 20.02 -3.64 17.92
N ILE A 134 19.24 -3.83 16.86
CA ILE A 134 17.85 -4.30 16.96
C ILE A 134 17.77 -5.83 17.11
N SER A 135 18.64 -6.59 16.43
CA SER A 135 18.54 -8.06 16.37
C SER A 135 19.76 -8.80 16.91
N GLY A 136 20.74 -8.09 17.46
CA GLY A 136 21.99 -8.65 17.99
C GLY A 136 23.04 -8.92 16.91
N ASP A 137 22.63 -9.38 15.73
CA ASP A 137 23.50 -9.61 14.58
C ASP A 137 22.77 -9.40 13.23
N ILE A 138 23.56 -9.37 12.14
CA ILE A 138 23.04 -9.16 10.79
C ILE A 138 22.17 -10.33 10.29
N PRO A 139 22.56 -11.62 10.43
CA PRO A 139 21.70 -12.73 10.01
C PRO A 139 20.30 -12.69 10.65
N SER A 140 20.22 -12.49 11.96
CA SER A 140 18.96 -12.38 12.70
C SER A 140 18.13 -11.18 12.23
N PHE A 141 18.78 -10.05 11.93
CA PHE A 141 18.09 -8.90 11.36
C PHE A 141 17.55 -9.18 9.96
N VAL A 142 18.30 -9.88 9.10
CA VAL A 142 17.85 -10.26 7.74
C VAL A 142 16.66 -11.22 7.81
N GLU A 143 16.67 -12.22 8.71
CA GLU A 143 15.51 -13.07 8.98
C GLU A 143 14.28 -12.24 9.38
N ARG A 144 14.50 -11.24 10.24
CA ARG A 144 13.45 -10.30 10.62
C ARG A 144 12.94 -9.48 9.44
N MET A 145 13.80 -8.92 8.60
CA MET A 145 13.41 -8.19 7.39
C MET A 145 12.49 -9.03 6.49
N ASN A 146 12.82 -10.30 6.29
CA ASN A 146 12.01 -11.21 5.47
C ASN A 146 10.68 -11.60 6.14
N ARG A 147 10.66 -11.71 7.47
CA ARG A 147 9.41 -11.91 8.24
C ARG A 147 8.47 -10.71 8.10
N GLU A 148 9.00 -9.49 8.20
CA GLU A 148 8.23 -8.26 8.03
C GLU A 148 7.76 -8.12 6.57
N ALA A 149 8.61 -8.43 5.59
CA ALA A 149 8.22 -8.46 4.17
C ALA A 149 7.01 -9.39 3.95
N LYS A 150 7.06 -10.60 4.50
CA LYS A 150 5.94 -11.55 4.45
C LYS A 150 4.68 -11.02 5.15
N ALA A 151 4.82 -10.39 6.32
CA ALA A 151 3.69 -9.80 7.05
C ALA A 151 3.03 -8.63 6.28
N LEU A 152 3.81 -7.89 5.51
CA LEU A 152 3.32 -6.83 4.62
C LEU A 152 2.77 -7.36 3.27
N GLY A 153 2.81 -8.67 3.04
CA GLY A 153 2.38 -9.29 1.79
C GLY A 153 3.32 -9.07 0.61
N MET A 154 4.61 -8.80 0.87
CA MET A 154 5.65 -8.63 -0.15
C MET A 154 6.14 -10.00 -0.65
N VAL A 155 5.29 -10.70 -1.40
CA VAL A 155 5.48 -12.11 -1.79
C VAL A 155 6.58 -12.33 -2.83
N HIS A 156 7.05 -11.27 -3.48
CA HIS A 156 8.11 -11.30 -4.49
C HIS A 156 9.37 -10.58 -4.00
N THR A 157 9.61 -10.56 -2.69
CA THR A 157 10.75 -9.91 -2.05
C THR A 157 11.55 -10.87 -1.18
N HIS A 158 12.87 -10.81 -1.31
CA HIS A 158 13.81 -11.46 -0.40
C HIS A 158 15.01 -10.54 -0.14
N PHE A 159 15.28 -10.29 1.14
CA PHE A 159 16.42 -9.51 1.60
C PHE A 159 17.56 -10.43 2.06
N GLN A 160 18.78 -10.05 1.69
CA GLN A 160 20.03 -10.72 2.09
C GLN A 160 20.94 -9.84 2.96
N ASN A 161 20.71 -8.54 3.00
CA ASN A 161 21.51 -7.58 3.75
C ASN A 161 20.72 -6.30 4.02
N PRO A 162 21.04 -5.52 5.06
CA PRO A 162 20.32 -4.28 5.39
C PRO A 162 20.70 -3.10 4.49
N ALA A 163 21.87 -3.13 3.86
CA ALA A 163 22.41 -2.02 3.06
C ALA A 163 21.78 -1.92 1.66
N GLY A 164 21.24 -3.01 1.12
CA GLY A 164 20.81 -3.09 -0.28
C GLY A 164 21.96 -3.28 -1.27
N ILE A 165 23.08 -3.85 -0.83
CA ILE A 165 24.16 -4.28 -1.73
C ILE A 165 23.64 -5.41 -2.60
N THR A 166 23.94 -5.36 -3.91
CA THR A 166 23.50 -6.39 -4.85
C THR A 166 24.15 -7.73 -4.52
N MET A 167 23.32 -8.73 -4.26
CA MET A 167 23.71 -10.11 -3.97
C MET A 167 22.73 -11.06 -4.67
N PRO A 168 23.14 -12.31 -4.96
CA PRO A 168 22.20 -13.36 -5.34
C PRO A 168 21.06 -13.46 -4.34
N GLU A 169 19.84 -13.75 -4.80
CA GLU A 169 18.64 -13.81 -3.97
C GLU A 169 18.31 -12.50 -3.20
N HIS A 170 18.93 -11.36 -3.51
CA HIS A 170 18.53 -10.05 -2.95
C HIS A 170 17.68 -9.28 -3.95
N TYR A 171 16.36 -9.45 -3.89
CA TYR A 171 15.43 -8.90 -4.87
C TYR A 171 14.14 -8.38 -4.23
N SER A 172 13.45 -7.52 -4.97
CA SER A 172 12.09 -7.06 -4.68
C SER A 172 11.42 -6.69 -6.01
N THR A 173 10.21 -6.14 -5.95
CA THR A 173 9.43 -5.72 -7.13
C THR A 173 8.90 -4.31 -6.93
N ALA A 174 8.40 -3.66 -7.99
CA ALA A 174 7.82 -2.33 -7.85
C ALA A 174 6.55 -2.39 -6.97
N ALA A 175 5.74 -3.44 -7.13
CA ALA A 175 4.53 -3.68 -6.33
C ALA A 175 4.86 -3.86 -4.84
N ASP A 176 5.83 -4.71 -4.51
CA ASP A 176 6.22 -4.96 -3.12
C ASP A 176 6.84 -3.71 -2.46
N LEU A 177 7.68 -2.99 -3.18
CA LEU A 177 8.26 -1.74 -2.69
C LEU A 177 7.20 -0.63 -2.51
N ALA A 178 6.11 -0.65 -3.29
CA ALA A 178 4.98 0.25 -3.08
C ALA A 178 4.19 -0.14 -1.82
N ARG A 179 4.02 -1.44 -1.52
CA ARG A 179 3.45 -1.91 -0.25
C ARG A 179 4.29 -1.48 0.95
N LEU A 180 5.62 -1.66 0.86
CA LEU A 180 6.54 -1.20 1.90
C LEU A 180 6.46 0.33 2.06
N SER A 181 6.39 1.07 0.96
CA SER A 181 6.24 2.53 0.98
C SER A 181 4.92 2.94 1.66
N ALA A 182 3.82 2.24 1.39
CA ALA A 182 2.52 2.47 2.04
C ALA A 182 2.57 2.16 3.54
N ALA A 183 3.22 1.06 3.92
CA ALA A 183 3.46 0.72 5.33
C ALA A 183 4.30 1.79 6.03
N VAL A 184 5.35 2.29 5.38
CA VAL A 184 6.21 3.35 5.93
C VAL A 184 5.42 4.62 6.20
N VAL A 185 4.64 5.11 5.23
CA VAL A 185 3.90 6.37 5.38
C VAL A 185 2.72 6.27 6.34
N ASN A 186 2.04 5.11 6.38
CA ASN A 186 0.83 4.94 7.19
C ASN A 186 1.13 4.47 8.61
N GLN A 187 2.13 3.61 8.80
CA GLN A 187 2.41 2.97 10.08
C GLN A 187 3.62 3.58 10.80
N THR A 188 4.57 4.19 10.08
CA THR A 188 5.77 4.82 10.65
C THR A 188 6.00 6.23 10.08
N PRO A 189 5.02 7.15 10.22
CA PRO A 189 5.06 8.48 9.57
C PRO A 189 6.25 9.34 10.01
N ASP A 190 6.89 9.05 11.14
CA ASP A 190 8.18 9.62 11.57
C ASP A 190 9.27 9.51 10.48
N TYR A 191 9.20 8.54 9.57
CA TYR A 191 10.10 8.45 8.42
C TYR A 191 10.10 9.75 7.60
N LEU A 192 8.92 10.35 7.42
CA LEU A 192 8.72 11.57 6.64
C LEU A 192 9.39 12.80 7.25
N TYR A 193 9.66 12.79 8.57
CA TYR A 193 10.46 13.84 9.20
C TYR A 193 11.86 13.90 8.59
N TYR A 194 12.46 12.75 8.28
CA TYR A 194 13.80 12.65 7.71
C TYR A 194 13.76 12.74 6.17
N SER A 195 12.85 12.03 5.50
CA SER A 195 12.89 11.92 4.04
C SER A 195 12.55 13.19 3.28
N LYS A 196 11.91 14.17 3.95
CA LYS A 196 11.67 15.51 3.39
C LYS A 196 12.84 16.47 3.57
N GLN A 197 13.85 16.12 4.36
CA GLN A 197 14.98 17.02 4.62
C GLN A 197 15.84 17.17 3.35
N PRO A 198 16.20 18.40 2.95
CA PRO A 198 16.98 18.62 1.73
C PRO A 198 18.45 18.21 1.86
N SER A 199 18.94 18.06 3.10
CA SER A 199 20.32 17.69 3.41
C SER A 199 20.47 17.24 4.85
N PHE A 200 21.59 16.59 5.14
CA PHE A 200 22.03 16.24 6.49
C PHE A 200 23.55 16.38 6.61
N SER A 201 24.03 16.69 7.81
CA SER A 201 25.46 16.78 8.12
C SER A 201 25.77 15.97 9.37
N TYR A 202 26.82 15.16 9.30
CA TYR A 202 27.38 14.45 10.45
C TYR A 202 28.90 14.55 10.42
N ASN A 203 29.54 14.96 11.52
CA ASN A 203 31.00 15.11 11.63
C ASN A 203 31.67 15.81 10.43
N ASN A 204 31.13 16.95 10.00
CA ASN A 204 31.57 17.71 8.83
C ASN A 204 31.36 17.02 7.46
N HIS A 205 30.75 15.84 7.42
CA HIS A 205 30.28 15.20 6.19
C HIS A 205 28.89 15.72 5.84
N PHE A 206 28.83 16.71 4.95
CA PHE A 206 27.58 17.23 4.40
C PHE A 206 27.09 16.37 3.23
N HIS A 207 25.79 16.11 3.18
CA HIS A 207 25.17 15.34 2.12
C HIS A 207 23.81 15.92 1.73
N ARG A 208 23.59 16.12 0.43
CA ARG A 208 22.30 16.56 -0.12
C ARG A 208 21.39 15.35 -0.33
N ALA A 209 20.09 15.54 -0.10
CA ALA A 209 19.11 14.53 -0.43
C ALA A 209 19.21 14.12 -1.91
N THR A 210 19.21 12.83 -2.16
CA THR A 210 19.36 12.24 -3.51
C THR A 210 18.05 12.25 -4.30
N ASN A 211 16.92 12.44 -3.62
CA ASN A 211 15.62 12.66 -4.24
C ASN A 211 15.57 14.10 -4.78
N ARG A 212 15.81 14.25 -6.08
CA ARG A 212 15.82 15.56 -6.75
C ARG A 212 14.45 16.22 -6.82
N VAL A 213 13.37 15.46 -6.68
CA VAL A 213 12.00 15.98 -6.81
C VAL A 213 11.64 16.91 -5.65
N LEU A 214 12.28 16.73 -4.47
CA LEU A 214 12.15 17.64 -3.32
C LEU A 214 12.49 19.10 -3.64
N GLN A 215 13.30 19.36 -4.69
CA GLN A 215 13.72 20.70 -5.07
C GLN A 215 12.72 21.41 -5.98
N VAL A 216 11.80 20.68 -6.61
CA VAL A 216 10.90 21.20 -7.65
C VAL A 216 9.42 21.04 -7.28
N ASP A 217 9.11 20.24 -6.27
CA ASP A 217 7.74 19.98 -5.82
C ASP A 217 7.68 19.92 -4.29
N SER A 218 7.08 20.95 -3.68
CA SER A 218 6.96 21.07 -2.22
C SER A 218 5.96 20.11 -1.60
N SER A 219 5.12 19.45 -2.40
CA SER A 219 4.20 18.40 -1.92
C SER A 219 4.88 17.05 -1.74
N VAL A 220 6.07 16.87 -2.31
CA VAL A 220 6.89 15.66 -2.16
C VAL A 220 7.59 15.69 -0.80
N ASP A 221 7.48 14.58 -0.05
CA ASP A 221 8.08 14.44 1.28
C ASP A 221 8.84 13.12 1.46
N GLY A 222 9.09 12.37 0.37
CA GLY A 222 9.87 11.14 0.43
C GLY A 222 9.90 10.35 -0.88
N LEU A 223 10.33 9.08 -0.87
CA LEU A 223 10.81 8.31 0.29
C LEU A 223 12.29 7.96 0.18
N LYS A 224 12.70 7.32 -0.92
CA LYS A 224 14.05 6.74 -0.99
C LYS A 224 14.51 6.55 -2.43
N THR A 225 15.79 6.83 -2.67
CA THR A 225 16.47 6.45 -3.92
C THR A 225 17.34 5.21 -3.72
N GLY A 226 17.61 4.51 -4.83
CA GLY A 226 18.58 3.42 -4.89
C GLY A 226 19.37 3.43 -6.19
N PHE A 227 20.61 2.98 -6.14
CA PHE A 227 21.42 2.70 -7.32
C PHE A 227 22.46 1.62 -7.00
N THR A 228 22.56 0.65 -7.91
CA THR A 228 23.75 -0.16 -8.15
C THR A 228 23.87 -0.35 -9.66
N ARG A 229 25.03 -0.80 -10.15
CA ARG A 229 25.19 -1.09 -11.58
C ARG A 229 24.16 -2.12 -12.08
N ALA A 230 23.83 -3.11 -11.26
CA ALA A 230 22.85 -4.15 -11.60
C ALA A 230 21.39 -3.67 -11.48
N ALA A 231 21.08 -2.83 -10.50
CA ALA A 231 19.73 -2.34 -10.26
C ALA A 231 19.28 -1.27 -11.27
N GLY A 232 20.23 -0.48 -11.80
CA GLY A 232 19.92 0.81 -12.42
C GLY A 232 19.54 1.85 -11.36
N TYR A 233 18.93 2.95 -11.80
CA TYR A 233 18.54 4.05 -10.92
C TYR A 233 17.07 3.91 -10.50
N ASN A 234 16.86 3.69 -9.20
CA ASN A 234 15.55 3.43 -8.58
C ASN A 234 15.08 4.62 -7.72
N LEU A 235 13.77 4.81 -7.60
CA LEU A 235 13.12 5.79 -6.73
C LEU A 235 11.76 5.27 -6.25
N ALA A 236 11.53 5.31 -4.94
CA ALA A 236 10.21 5.32 -4.33
C ALA A 236 9.90 6.76 -3.92
N LEU A 237 8.92 7.38 -4.58
CA LEU A 237 8.49 8.76 -4.42
C LEU A 237 7.12 8.80 -3.74
N THR A 238 6.91 9.74 -2.83
CA THR A 238 5.58 10.03 -2.29
C THR A 238 5.34 11.53 -2.23
N ALA A 239 4.10 11.93 -2.42
CA ALA A 239 3.65 13.30 -2.27
C ALA A 239 2.28 13.30 -1.60
N ASN A 240 1.96 14.39 -0.89
CA ASN A 240 0.69 14.59 -0.21
C ASN A 240 0.09 15.94 -0.62
N ARG A 241 -1.06 15.91 -1.31
CA ARG A 241 -1.68 17.11 -1.89
C ARG A 241 -3.13 17.28 -1.41
N PRO A 242 -3.63 18.52 -1.30
CA PRO A 242 -5.05 18.76 -1.00
C PRO A 242 -5.95 18.14 -2.08
N THR A 243 -7.14 17.73 -1.66
CA THR A 243 -8.22 17.25 -2.53
C THR A 243 -9.16 18.39 -2.90
N TYR A 244 -9.92 18.24 -3.99
CA TYR A 244 -10.99 19.18 -4.34
C TYR A 244 -12.17 19.10 -3.38
N ASP A 245 -12.41 17.92 -2.81
CA ASP A 245 -13.36 17.73 -1.72
C ASP A 245 -12.68 18.12 -0.41
N MET A 246 -13.15 19.21 0.20
CA MET A 246 -12.61 19.76 1.45
C MET A 246 -12.94 18.88 2.67
N GLU A 247 -13.89 17.95 2.54
CA GLU A 247 -14.23 16.98 3.59
C GLU A 247 -13.32 15.73 3.52
N LEU A 248 -12.58 15.55 2.42
CA LEU A 248 -11.58 14.49 2.30
C LEU A 248 -10.21 14.95 2.83
N PRO A 249 -9.45 14.05 3.48
CA PRO A 249 -8.07 14.34 3.85
C PRO A 249 -7.22 14.56 2.60
N HIS A 250 -6.08 15.22 2.77
CA HIS A 250 -5.08 15.33 1.71
C HIS A 250 -4.79 13.94 1.12
N ARG A 251 -4.71 13.88 -0.21
CA ARG A 251 -4.44 12.68 -0.96
C ARG A 251 -2.94 12.41 -0.98
N ARG A 252 -2.54 11.17 -0.69
CA ARG A 252 -1.16 10.70 -0.74
C ARG A 252 -1.03 9.59 -1.76
N LEU A 253 -0.17 9.85 -2.75
CA LEU A 253 0.23 8.90 -3.76
C LEU A 253 1.67 8.41 -3.52
N ILE A 254 1.91 7.20 -3.98
CA ILE A 254 3.22 6.54 -3.99
C ILE A 254 3.52 6.13 -5.44
N VAL A 255 4.71 6.47 -5.91
CA VAL A 255 5.22 6.06 -7.21
C VAL A 255 6.53 5.34 -7.00
N VAL A 256 6.63 4.09 -7.46
CA VAL A 256 7.89 3.34 -7.45
C VAL A 256 8.35 3.15 -8.89
N VAL A 257 9.59 3.54 -9.18
CA VAL A 257 10.24 3.42 -10.48
C VAL A 257 11.57 2.70 -10.31
N LEU A 258 11.78 1.63 -11.07
CA LEU A 258 12.98 0.79 -11.01
C LEU A 258 13.72 0.77 -12.35
N GLY A 259 15.04 0.79 -12.29
CA GLY A 259 15.90 0.49 -13.45
C GLY A 259 16.03 1.60 -14.50
N THR A 260 15.83 2.86 -14.15
CA THR A 260 16.10 3.95 -15.12
C THR A 260 17.59 4.10 -15.41
N LYS A 261 17.94 4.76 -16.53
CA LYS A 261 19.33 4.92 -16.99
C LYS A 261 20.14 5.95 -16.22
N SER A 262 19.50 6.88 -15.49
CA SER A 262 20.22 7.94 -14.77
C SER A 262 19.46 8.47 -13.55
N ALA A 263 20.18 9.11 -12.62
CA ALA A 263 19.57 9.78 -11.47
C ALA A 263 18.63 10.93 -11.86
N ALA A 264 18.86 11.57 -13.01
CA ALA A 264 17.95 12.57 -13.55
C ALA A 264 16.66 11.92 -14.08
N LYS A 265 16.80 10.83 -14.84
CA LYS A 265 15.67 10.15 -15.45
C LYS A 265 14.72 9.53 -14.42
N ARG A 266 15.22 8.89 -13.35
CA ARG A 266 14.34 8.40 -12.25
C ARG A 266 13.49 9.53 -11.67
N ALA A 267 14.06 10.73 -11.50
CA ALA A 267 13.36 11.85 -10.89
C ALA A 267 12.30 12.42 -11.86
N GLU A 268 12.69 12.63 -13.12
CA GLU A 268 11.79 13.09 -14.18
C GLU A 268 10.58 12.16 -14.34
N VAL A 269 10.82 10.86 -14.55
CA VAL A 269 9.75 9.88 -14.80
C VAL A 269 8.85 9.71 -13.59
N SER A 270 9.42 9.60 -12.38
CA SER A 270 8.61 9.46 -11.16
C SER A 270 7.74 10.70 -10.92
N HIS A 271 8.26 11.90 -11.18
CA HIS A 271 7.48 13.13 -11.04
C HIS A 271 6.39 13.23 -12.11
N LYS A 272 6.68 12.80 -13.35
CA LYS A 272 5.69 12.73 -14.43
C LYS A 272 4.52 11.80 -14.09
N LEU A 273 4.82 10.58 -13.65
CA LEU A 273 3.80 9.61 -13.22
C LEU A 273 2.98 10.15 -12.03
N MET A 274 3.65 10.76 -11.04
CA MET A 274 2.99 11.36 -9.87
C MET A 274 2.01 12.46 -10.29
N ASN A 275 2.45 13.38 -11.14
CA ASN A 275 1.64 14.49 -11.64
C ASN A 275 0.46 14.02 -12.48
N LEU A 276 0.71 13.12 -13.44
CA LEU A 276 -0.33 12.49 -14.24
C LEU A 276 -1.41 11.85 -13.35
N ALA A 277 -1.00 11.08 -12.34
CA ALA A 277 -1.94 10.41 -11.44
C ALA A 277 -2.76 11.42 -10.61
N TYR A 278 -2.15 12.48 -10.08
CA TYR A 278 -2.90 13.53 -9.38
C TYR A 278 -3.89 14.26 -10.29
N THR A 279 -3.54 14.47 -11.55
CA THR A 279 -4.39 15.22 -12.49
C THR A 279 -5.56 14.39 -13.01
N TYR A 280 -5.33 13.11 -13.34
CA TYR A 280 -6.32 12.28 -14.03
C TYR A 280 -6.94 11.19 -13.15
N THR A 281 -6.76 11.26 -11.84
CA THR A 281 -7.51 10.43 -10.91
C THR A 281 -7.89 11.22 -9.67
N ARG A 282 -8.91 10.77 -8.96
CA ARG A 282 -9.27 11.34 -7.65
C ARG A 282 -9.78 10.28 -6.70
N ASN A 283 -9.79 10.61 -5.42
CA ASN A 283 -10.44 9.81 -4.41
C ASN A 283 -11.90 10.26 -4.25
N GLU A 284 -12.78 9.28 -4.07
CA GLU A 284 -14.21 9.46 -3.85
C GLU A 284 -14.67 8.57 -2.69
N VAL A 285 -15.66 9.03 -1.93
CA VAL A 285 -16.34 8.20 -0.94
C VAL A 285 -17.33 7.31 -1.67
N ALA A 286 -16.98 6.05 -1.91
CA ALA A 286 -17.90 5.08 -2.50
C ALA A 286 -19.05 4.76 -1.53
N ILE A 287 -18.71 4.64 -0.24
CA ILE A 287 -19.66 4.30 0.81
C ILE A 287 -19.35 5.12 2.05
N LYS A 288 -20.38 5.75 2.62
CA LYS A 288 -20.26 6.59 3.81
C LYS A 288 -19.96 5.74 5.05
N ASP A 289 -19.49 6.39 6.10
CA ASP A 289 -19.43 5.79 7.43
C ASP A 289 -20.84 5.36 7.90
N LYS A 290 -20.93 4.24 8.60
CA LYS A 290 -22.19 3.69 9.15
C LYS A 290 -23.30 3.52 8.11
N GLN A 291 -22.93 3.27 6.86
CA GLN A 291 -23.90 2.94 5.84
C GLN A 291 -24.47 1.56 6.14
N LEU A 292 -25.76 1.50 6.46
CA LEU A 292 -26.48 0.24 6.56
C LEU A 292 -26.60 -0.37 5.17
N LEU A 293 -26.08 -1.59 5.02
CA LEU A 293 -26.09 -2.37 3.77
C LEU A 293 -27.19 -3.43 3.80
N ALA A 294 -27.31 -4.11 4.93
CA ALA A 294 -28.32 -5.14 5.12
C ALA A 294 -28.72 -5.33 6.60
N GLU A 295 -29.89 -5.90 6.80
CA GLU A 295 -30.26 -6.56 8.06
C GLU A 295 -30.42 -8.06 7.78
N LEU A 296 -29.60 -8.89 8.43
CA LEU A 296 -29.63 -10.34 8.31
C LEU A 296 -30.46 -10.95 9.44
N PRO A 297 -31.39 -11.88 9.16
CA PRO A 297 -32.11 -12.60 10.20
C PRO A 297 -31.16 -13.44 11.05
N VAL A 298 -31.42 -13.48 12.35
CA VAL A 298 -30.66 -14.28 13.31
C VAL A 298 -31.53 -15.39 13.89
N ILE A 299 -31.08 -16.62 13.67
CA ILE A 299 -31.76 -17.84 14.07
C ILE A 299 -31.20 -18.30 15.44
N LYS A 300 -32.08 -18.82 16.29
CA LYS A 300 -31.78 -19.30 17.67
C LYS A 300 -31.24 -18.24 18.65
N SER A 301 -31.34 -16.95 18.35
CA SER A 301 -30.97 -15.87 19.28
C SER A 301 -32.17 -15.06 19.75
N THR A 302 -31.98 -14.28 20.83
CA THR A 302 -32.88 -13.19 21.23
C THR A 302 -32.74 -12.00 20.30
N LEU A 303 -31.55 -11.77 19.74
CA LEU A 303 -31.35 -10.86 18.64
C LEU A 303 -32.08 -11.40 17.41
N LYS A 304 -32.95 -10.61 16.79
CA LYS A 304 -33.74 -11.04 15.62
C LYS A 304 -33.09 -10.70 14.30
N MET A 305 -32.42 -9.55 14.23
CA MET A 305 -31.74 -9.05 13.05
C MET A 305 -30.34 -8.57 13.43
N PHE A 306 -29.35 -8.90 12.61
CA PHE A 306 -27.99 -8.40 12.70
C PHE A 306 -27.77 -7.35 11.60
N LYS A 307 -27.26 -6.18 11.98
CA LYS A 307 -27.00 -5.10 11.03
C LYS A 307 -25.64 -5.29 10.38
N VAL A 308 -25.61 -5.25 9.06
CA VAL A 308 -24.38 -5.20 8.28
C VAL A 308 -24.18 -3.75 7.86
N GLU A 309 -23.22 -3.08 8.49
CA GLU A 309 -22.90 -1.68 8.23
C GLU A 309 -21.40 -1.47 8.04
N THR A 310 -21.04 -0.41 7.30
CA THR A 310 -19.64 0.01 7.21
C THR A 310 -19.18 0.66 8.51
N LYS A 311 -17.96 0.33 8.96
CA LYS A 311 -17.38 0.93 10.18
C LYS A 311 -16.62 2.24 9.94
N GLN A 312 -16.25 2.48 8.69
CA GLN A 312 -15.50 3.64 8.21
C GLN A 312 -15.89 3.93 6.76
N PRO A 313 -15.71 5.19 6.29
CA PRO A 313 -15.90 5.52 4.89
C PRO A 313 -15.03 4.64 3.99
N GLN A 314 -15.62 4.13 2.92
CA GLN A 314 -14.90 3.35 1.92
C GLN A 314 -14.47 4.29 0.79
N ILE A 315 -13.19 4.63 0.79
CA ILE A 315 -12.58 5.50 -0.23
C ILE A 315 -12.14 4.65 -1.42
N ILE A 316 -12.53 5.08 -2.61
CA ILE A 316 -12.06 4.53 -3.88
C ILE A 316 -11.28 5.58 -4.66
N THR A 317 -10.39 5.13 -5.54
CA THR A 317 -9.78 5.97 -6.58
C THR A 317 -10.49 5.73 -7.91
N THR A 318 -10.87 6.79 -8.59
CA THR A 318 -11.55 6.79 -9.89
C THR A 318 -10.70 7.49 -10.94
N SER A 319 -10.88 7.09 -12.21
CA SER A 319 -10.25 7.75 -13.35
C SER A 319 -11.03 8.99 -13.78
N LEU A 320 -10.30 10.04 -14.14
CA LEU A 320 -10.81 11.25 -14.79
C LEU A 320 -10.41 11.29 -16.27
N TYR A 321 -9.92 10.18 -16.81
CA TYR A 321 -9.53 10.04 -18.20
C TYR A 321 -10.47 9.06 -18.90
N ASP A 322 -11.21 9.55 -19.89
CA ASP A 322 -12.27 8.81 -20.60
C ASP A 322 -11.96 8.51 -22.07
N GLN A 323 -10.71 8.76 -22.48
CA GLN A 323 -10.29 8.50 -23.85
C GLN A 323 -9.93 7.04 -24.03
N ASN A 324 -10.22 6.49 -25.21
CA ASN A 324 -9.89 5.11 -25.58
C ASN A 324 -8.41 4.92 -25.98
N TYR A 325 -7.61 5.98 -25.94
CA TYR A 325 -6.21 5.96 -26.30
C TYR A 325 -5.34 5.79 -25.06
N ALA A 326 -4.22 5.07 -25.20
CA ALA A 326 -3.26 4.98 -24.12
C ALA A 326 -2.49 6.30 -23.99
N ILE A 327 -2.15 6.67 -22.76
CA ILE A 327 -1.43 7.89 -22.41
C ILE A 327 0.05 7.70 -22.72
N ASP A 328 0.59 8.51 -23.64
CA ASP A 328 2.04 8.63 -23.86
C ASP A 328 2.61 9.61 -22.83
N LEU A 329 3.37 9.10 -21.86
CA LEU A 329 3.97 9.92 -20.80
C LEU A 329 4.95 10.98 -21.35
N ASN A 330 5.52 10.76 -22.54
CA ASN A 330 6.37 11.77 -23.19
C ASN A 330 5.58 12.99 -23.66
N GLN A 331 4.27 12.83 -23.90
CA GLN A 331 3.35 13.87 -24.30
C GLN A 331 2.58 14.49 -23.12
N PHE A 332 2.92 14.14 -21.88
CA PHE A 332 2.36 14.82 -20.71
C PHE A 332 3.04 16.17 -20.50
N ASP A 333 2.29 17.25 -20.71
CA ASP A 333 2.71 18.62 -20.46
C ASP A 333 2.76 18.87 -18.94
N GLN A 334 3.98 18.96 -18.40
CA GLN A 334 4.23 19.24 -16.99
C GLN A 334 3.89 20.67 -16.57
N ASN A 335 3.88 21.65 -17.48
CA ASN A 335 3.61 23.03 -17.12
C ASN A 335 2.11 23.26 -16.95
N HIS A 336 1.32 22.73 -17.88
CA HIS A 336 -0.15 22.84 -17.83
C HIS A 336 -0.82 21.66 -17.13
N GLN A 337 -0.05 20.61 -16.80
CA GLN A 337 -0.55 19.35 -16.22
C GLN A 337 -1.63 18.75 -17.12
N ARG A 338 -1.29 18.47 -18.38
CA ARG A 338 -2.24 17.95 -19.38
C ARG A 338 -1.62 16.82 -20.20
N VAL A 339 -2.41 15.78 -20.44
CA VAL A 339 -2.14 14.79 -21.48
C VAL A 339 -2.39 15.45 -22.83
N MET A 340 -1.39 15.40 -23.70
CA MET A 340 -1.51 15.82 -25.09
C MET A 340 -1.70 14.57 -25.96
N LEU A 341 -2.80 14.49 -26.71
CA LEU A 341 -3.09 13.38 -27.63
C LEU A 341 -3.00 13.84 -29.08
N ASN A 342 -2.41 13.00 -29.94
CA ASN A 342 -2.52 13.15 -31.39
C ASN A 342 -3.75 12.37 -31.86
N THR A 343 -4.79 13.06 -32.35
CA THR A 343 -6.04 12.45 -32.80
C THR A 343 -5.98 11.95 -34.26
N GLY A 344 -4.79 11.96 -34.88
CA GLY A 344 -4.54 11.42 -36.21
C GLY A 344 -4.47 12.46 -37.33
N ASP A 345 -4.71 13.73 -37.04
CA ASP A 345 -4.56 14.87 -37.96
C ASP A 345 -3.19 15.58 -37.82
N GLY A 346 -2.35 15.11 -36.90
CA GLY A 346 -1.04 15.69 -36.60
C GLY A 346 -1.08 16.87 -35.62
N VAL A 347 -2.26 17.25 -35.13
CA VAL A 347 -2.43 18.29 -34.11
C VAL A 347 -2.49 17.64 -32.73
N MET A 348 -1.70 18.15 -31.79
CA MET A 348 -1.75 17.72 -30.40
C MET A 348 -2.91 18.42 -29.70
N GLN A 349 -3.89 17.64 -29.23
CA GLN A 349 -5.02 18.12 -28.45
C GLN A 349 -4.75 17.94 -26.96
N SER A 350 -4.97 18.99 -26.17
CA SER A 350 -5.00 18.91 -24.71
C SER A 350 -6.28 18.22 -24.25
N ILE A 351 -6.15 17.21 -23.40
CA ILE A 351 -7.28 16.48 -22.82
C ILE A 351 -7.57 17.03 -21.43
N GLU A 352 -8.75 17.59 -21.21
CA GLU A 352 -9.16 18.01 -19.87
C GLU A 352 -9.57 16.80 -19.02
N PRO A 353 -9.20 16.74 -17.72
CA PRO A 353 -9.74 15.74 -16.81
C PRO A 353 -11.25 15.90 -16.65
N LEU A 354 -11.97 14.79 -16.52
CA LEU A 354 -13.40 14.83 -16.20
C LEU A 354 -13.67 15.55 -14.87
N HIS A 355 -14.75 16.32 -14.82
CA HIS A 355 -15.24 16.93 -13.58
C HIS A 355 -16.08 15.94 -12.75
N GLU A 356 -16.70 14.96 -13.39
CA GLU A 356 -17.57 13.97 -12.77
C GLU A 356 -17.24 12.56 -13.25
N THR A 357 -17.48 11.57 -12.40
CA THR A 357 -17.25 10.15 -12.69
C THR A 357 -18.55 9.38 -12.60
N GLN A 358 -18.71 8.40 -13.49
CA GLN A 358 -19.86 7.51 -13.48
C GLN A 358 -19.47 6.17 -12.85
N THR A 359 -19.61 6.10 -11.53
CA THR A 359 -19.43 4.86 -10.78
C THR A 359 -20.76 4.13 -10.52
N HIS A 360 -20.72 2.81 -10.47
CA HIS A 360 -21.84 1.94 -10.08
C HIS A 360 -21.37 0.97 -9.00
N ILE A 361 -22.21 0.71 -8.00
CA ILE A 361 -21.87 -0.17 -6.88
C ILE A 361 -22.87 -1.33 -6.84
N ASN A 362 -22.33 -2.54 -6.77
CA ASN A 362 -23.10 -3.75 -6.53
C ASN A 362 -22.70 -4.33 -5.16
N VAL A 363 -23.68 -4.65 -4.32
CA VAL A 363 -23.47 -5.25 -3.00
C VAL A 363 -23.97 -6.69 -3.05
N GLU A 364 -23.06 -7.63 -2.84
CA GLU A 364 -23.33 -9.05 -2.71
C GLU A 364 -23.26 -9.45 -1.23
N MET A 365 -24.31 -10.05 -0.70
CA MET A 365 -24.31 -10.56 0.67
C MET A 365 -23.71 -11.96 0.71
N ASN A 366 -22.74 -12.17 1.61
CA ASN A 366 -22.07 -13.46 1.77
C ASN A 366 -22.85 -14.42 2.68
N ALA A 367 -23.89 -13.92 3.34
CA ALA A 367 -24.83 -14.69 4.14
C ALA A 367 -26.26 -14.16 3.95
N SER A 368 -27.23 -15.07 3.85
CA SER A 368 -28.66 -14.75 3.85
C SER A 368 -29.25 -14.73 5.27
N GLU A 369 -28.60 -15.37 6.23
CA GLU A 369 -28.98 -15.48 7.64
C GLU A 369 -27.77 -15.80 8.52
N LEU A 370 -27.91 -15.59 9.83
CA LEU A 370 -26.91 -15.96 10.83
C LEU A 370 -27.53 -16.90 11.87
N ILE A 371 -26.74 -17.85 12.40
CA ILE A 371 -27.23 -18.86 13.35
C ILE A 371 -26.42 -18.78 14.64
N ALA A 372 -27.11 -18.60 15.77
CA ALA A 372 -26.50 -18.62 17.09
C ALA A 372 -26.31 -20.06 17.65
N PRO A 373 -25.34 -20.28 18.56
CA PRO A 373 -24.35 -19.30 19.02
C PRO A 373 -23.21 -19.09 18.00
N MET A 374 -22.69 -17.87 17.94
CA MET A 374 -21.56 -17.52 17.05
C MET A 374 -20.67 -16.48 17.72
N ALA A 375 -19.36 -16.64 17.61
CA ALA A 375 -18.37 -15.65 18.04
C ALA A 375 -17.16 -15.75 17.09
N LYS A 376 -17.23 -15.09 15.93
CA LYS A 376 -16.14 -15.10 14.94
C LYS A 376 -16.18 -13.87 14.05
N VAL A 377 -15.01 -13.48 13.55
CA VAL A 377 -14.90 -12.56 12.42
C VAL A 377 -15.31 -13.30 11.15
N MET A 378 -16.21 -12.73 10.36
CA MET A 378 -16.59 -13.29 9.06
C MET A 378 -16.90 -12.20 8.04
N PRO A 379 -16.68 -12.48 6.73
CA PRO A 379 -17.10 -11.58 5.67
C PRO A 379 -18.63 -11.66 5.53
N LEU A 380 -19.29 -10.52 5.68
CA LEU A 380 -20.74 -10.38 5.65
C LEU A 380 -21.25 -9.92 4.29
N ALA A 381 -20.49 -9.05 3.62
CA ALA A 381 -20.81 -8.56 2.28
C ALA A 381 -19.56 -8.31 1.46
N THR A 382 -19.68 -8.47 0.15
CA THR A 382 -18.70 -8.08 -0.84
C THR A 382 -19.27 -6.98 -1.71
N ILE A 383 -18.51 -5.90 -1.87
CA ILE A 383 -18.95 -4.71 -2.59
C ILE A 383 -18.07 -4.57 -3.82
N HIS A 384 -18.70 -4.57 -4.99
CA HIS A 384 -18.05 -4.38 -6.26
C HIS A 384 -18.33 -2.96 -6.78
N VAL A 385 -17.27 -2.22 -7.02
CA VAL A 385 -17.33 -0.86 -7.55
C VAL A 385 -16.85 -0.88 -8.99
N TYR A 386 -17.71 -0.36 -9.87
CA TYR A 386 -17.49 -0.28 -11.30
C TYR A 386 -17.36 1.18 -11.74
N GLN A 387 -16.52 1.42 -12.74
CA GLN A 387 -16.48 2.66 -13.51
C GLN A 387 -16.44 2.29 -14.99
N ASN A 388 -17.26 2.94 -15.82
CA ASN A 388 -17.35 2.65 -17.26
C ASN A 388 -17.55 1.14 -17.55
N ASN A 389 -18.40 0.49 -16.76
CA ASN A 389 -18.69 -0.96 -16.78
C ASN A 389 -17.50 -1.88 -16.50
N GLN A 390 -16.38 -1.35 -15.99
CA GLN A 390 -15.22 -2.13 -15.58
C GLN A 390 -15.10 -2.17 -14.06
N LEU A 391 -14.79 -3.34 -13.51
CA LEU A 391 -14.56 -3.51 -12.08
C LEU A 391 -13.25 -2.81 -11.69
N ILE A 392 -13.34 -1.77 -10.87
CA ILE A 392 -12.18 -0.99 -10.41
C ILE A 392 -11.79 -1.34 -8.97
N ARG A 393 -12.72 -1.85 -8.17
CA ARG A 393 -12.46 -2.22 -6.78
C ARG A 393 -13.45 -3.24 -6.25
N THR A 394 -12.95 -4.15 -5.42
CA THR A 394 -13.76 -5.01 -4.54
C THR A 394 -13.42 -4.68 -3.08
N ILE A 395 -14.45 -4.57 -2.24
CA ILE A 395 -14.33 -4.24 -0.82
C ILE A 395 -15.03 -5.34 -0.02
N GLN A 396 -14.32 -5.94 0.93
CA GLN A 396 -14.88 -6.92 1.85
C GLN A 396 -15.36 -6.21 3.11
N ILE A 397 -16.62 -6.43 3.49
CA ILE A 397 -17.18 -5.97 4.76
C ILE A 397 -17.13 -7.14 5.72
N GLU A 398 -16.19 -7.07 6.66
CA GLU A 398 -15.99 -8.07 7.71
C GLU A 398 -16.39 -7.49 9.06
N ASP A 399 -17.07 -8.30 9.87
CA ASP A 399 -17.37 -7.94 11.26
C ASP A 399 -17.20 -9.14 12.20
N MET A 400 -16.91 -8.83 13.46
CA MET A 400 -17.00 -9.78 14.57
C MET A 400 -18.48 -10.00 14.87
N VAL A 401 -18.97 -11.19 14.56
CA VAL A 401 -20.34 -11.59 14.83
C VAL A 401 -20.37 -12.33 16.16
N GLU A 402 -20.93 -11.69 17.17
CA GLU A 402 -21.18 -12.25 18.51
C GLU A 402 -22.69 -12.41 18.73
N LEU A 403 -23.15 -13.66 18.72
CA LEU A 403 -24.55 -14.04 18.82
C LEU A 403 -24.71 -15.08 19.94
N GLU A 404 -25.50 -14.74 20.94
CA GLU A 404 -25.84 -15.67 22.01
C GLU A 404 -27.06 -16.52 21.64
N GLU A 405 -27.04 -17.78 22.05
CA GLU A 405 -28.19 -18.67 21.88
C GLU A 405 -29.27 -18.32 22.91
N ALA A 406 -30.53 -18.27 22.47
CA ALA A 406 -31.67 -18.00 23.34
C ALA A 406 -31.75 -19.07 24.46
N GLY A 407 -31.99 -18.60 25.68
CA GLY A 407 -32.11 -19.46 26.85
C GLY A 407 -33.36 -20.36 26.79
N PHE A 408 -33.38 -21.41 27.64
CA PHE A 408 -34.47 -22.39 27.68
C PHE A 408 -35.87 -21.75 27.83
N PHE A 409 -36.02 -20.80 28.76
CA PHE A 409 -37.28 -20.10 28.98
C PHE A 409 -37.73 -19.27 27.77
N GLN A 410 -36.80 -18.63 27.06
CA GLN A 410 -37.12 -17.83 25.87
C GLN A 410 -37.54 -18.72 24.69
N LYS A 411 -36.85 -19.86 24.51
CA LYS A 411 -37.25 -20.89 23.53
C LYS A 411 -38.63 -21.47 23.85
N PHE A 412 -38.90 -21.77 25.13
CA PHE A 412 -40.18 -22.27 25.60
C PHE A 412 -41.33 -21.26 25.35
N LEU A 413 -41.12 -19.98 25.66
CA LEU A 413 -42.11 -18.93 25.40
C LEU A 413 -42.40 -18.75 23.90
N SER A 414 -41.35 -18.78 23.06
CA SER A 414 -41.51 -18.71 21.60
C SER A 414 -42.20 -19.94 21.01
N TRP A 415 -41.98 -21.12 21.59
CA TRP A 415 -42.68 -22.34 21.20
C TRP A 415 -44.15 -22.29 21.64
N LEU A 416 -44.42 -21.84 22.87
CA LEU A 416 -45.76 -21.71 23.41
C LEU A 416 -46.61 -20.71 22.60
N SER A 417 -46.04 -19.58 22.16
CA SER A 417 -46.74 -18.62 21.32
C SER A 417 -47.10 -19.17 19.93
N SER A 418 -46.30 -20.08 19.38
CA SER A 418 -46.57 -20.72 18.08
C SER A 418 -47.81 -21.62 18.10
N PHE A 419 -48.15 -22.21 19.26
CA PHE A 419 -49.34 -23.06 19.43
C PHE A 419 -50.66 -22.30 19.42
N PHE A 420 -50.65 -21.00 19.74
CA PHE A 420 -51.85 -20.17 19.78
C PHE A 420 -52.15 -19.46 18.44
N GLY A 421 -51.36 -19.69 17.39
CA GLY A 421 -51.67 -19.23 16.02
C GLY A 421 -51.68 -17.70 15.83
N ILE A 422 -51.22 -16.91 16.80
CA ILE A 422 -51.30 -15.43 16.72
C ILE A 422 -50.19 -14.83 15.83
N PHE A 423 -49.15 -15.58 15.49
CA PHE A 423 -48.09 -15.12 14.59
C PHE A 423 -47.57 -16.26 13.71
N ALA A 424 -48.20 -16.47 12.55
CA ALA A 424 -47.50 -17.05 11.41
C ALA A 424 -46.55 -15.98 10.85
N GLU A 425 -45.42 -15.75 11.53
CA GLU A 425 -44.37 -14.90 10.99
C GLU A 425 -43.74 -15.60 9.79
N ASN A 426 -43.83 -14.97 8.61
CA ASN A 426 -43.03 -15.37 7.45
C ASN A 426 -41.58 -15.55 7.89
N ALA A 427 -40.89 -16.56 7.35
CA ALA A 427 -39.47 -16.76 7.62
C ALA A 427 -38.74 -15.42 7.43
N PRO A 428 -38.06 -14.90 8.47
CA PRO A 428 -37.47 -13.57 8.40
C PRO A 428 -36.44 -13.57 7.28
N SER A 429 -36.59 -12.66 6.31
CA SER A 429 -35.71 -12.55 5.15
C SER A 429 -34.71 -11.42 5.36
N ALA A 430 -33.52 -11.56 4.76
CA ALA A 430 -32.57 -10.46 4.70
C ALA A 430 -33.22 -9.22 4.04
N LYS A 431 -32.99 -8.04 4.63
CA LYS A 431 -33.39 -6.76 4.05
C LYS A 431 -32.14 -6.08 3.51
N LEU A 432 -32.15 -5.69 2.24
CA LEU A 432 -31.07 -4.95 1.61
C LEU A 432 -31.41 -3.47 1.55
N TYR A 433 -30.40 -2.63 1.77
CA TYR A 433 -30.54 -1.18 1.73
C TYR A 433 -29.71 -0.63 0.55
N PRO A 434 -30.32 0.17 -0.34
CA PRO A 434 -29.59 0.73 -1.47
C PRO A 434 -28.57 1.76 -0.99
N ILE A 435 -27.40 1.76 -1.63
CA ILE A 435 -26.40 2.81 -1.44
C ILE A 435 -26.84 4.02 -2.28
N GLN A 436 -27.26 5.09 -1.60
CA GLN A 436 -27.57 6.36 -2.26
C GLN A 436 -26.26 7.10 -2.53
N LYS A 437 -26.05 7.51 -3.79
CA LYS A 437 -24.95 8.41 -4.17
C LYS A 437 -25.16 9.79 -3.59
#